data_AF-K6ZHC4-F1
#
_entry.id   AF-K6ZHC4-F1
#
_cell.length_a   1.000
_cell.length_b   1.000
_cell.length_c   1.000
_cell.angle_alpha   90.00
_cell.angle_beta   90.00
_cell.angle_gamma   90.00
#
_symmetry.space_group_name_H-M   'P 1'
#
loop_
_entity.id
_entity.type
_entity.pdbx_description
1 polymer ?
#
loop_
_entity_poly.entity_id
_entity_poly.type
_entity_poly.pdbx_seq_one_letter_code
_entity_poly.pdbx_strand_id
1 'polypeptide(L)'
;MAASVLNTVLRRLPMLSLFRGSHRVQVPLQTLCTKAPSEEDSLSSVPISPYKDEPWKYLESEEYQERYGSRPVWADYRRNHKGGVPPQRTRKTCIRRNKVVGNPCPICRDHKLHVDFRNVKLLEQFVCAHTGIIFHAPYTGVCVKQHKRLTQAIQKARDHGLLIYHIPQVEPRDLDFSTSHGAVSATPPAPTLVSGDPWYPWYNWKQPPERELSRLRRLYQGHLREESGPPPESMPKMPPRTPAEASSTGQTGPQSAL
;
A
#
# COMPACT_ATOMS: atom_id res chain seq x y z
N MET A 1 63.28 4.59 -15.19
CA MET A 1 62.34 5.74 -15.18
C MET A 1 61.70 5.84 -16.56
N ALA A 2 60.63 5.08 -16.81
CA ALA A 2 59.86 5.17 -18.06
C ALA A 2 58.43 4.73 -17.73
N ALA A 3 57.50 5.68 -17.73
CA ALA A 3 56.08 5.41 -17.52
C ALA A 3 55.40 5.27 -18.89
N SER A 4 54.72 4.14 -19.11
CA SER A 4 53.89 3.91 -20.29
C SER A 4 52.54 4.60 -20.13
N VAL A 5 52.16 5.42 -21.11
CA VAL A 5 50.84 6.04 -21.21
C VAL A 5 49.91 5.08 -21.95
N LEU A 6 48.92 4.52 -21.24
CA LEU A 6 47.78 3.82 -21.83
C LEU A 6 46.62 4.82 -21.96
N ASN A 7 46.26 5.15 -23.20
CA ASN A 7 45.09 5.95 -23.55
C ASN A 7 43.82 5.09 -23.50
N THR A 8 42.99 5.29 -22.50
CA THR A 8 41.61 4.79 -22.44
C THR A 8 40.62 5.90 -22.78
N VAL A 9 39.88 5.68 -23.87
CA VAL A 9 38.80 6.57 -24.33
C VAL A 9 37.56 6.33 -23.46
N LEU A 10 37.27 7.27 -22.55
CA LEU A 10 36.05 7.30 -21.75
C LEU A 10 34.93 8.01 -22.52
N ARG A 11 33.92 7.24 -22.95
CA ARG A 11 32.63 7.77 -23.45
C ARG A 11 31.93 8.56 -22.34
N ARG A 12 31.80 9.87 -22.54
CA ARG A 12 30.98 10.75 -21.70
C ARG A 12 29.49 10.53 -22.01
N LEU A 13 28.71 10.14 -21.01
CA LEU A 13 27.25 10.23 -21.01
C LEU A 13 26.83 11.43 -20.15
N PRO A 14 25.91 12.30 -20.60
CA PRO A 14 25.46 13.44 -19.81
C PRO A 14 24.45 13.00 -18.74
N MET A 15 24.82 13.22 -17.48
CA MET A 15 23.91 13.25 -16.33
C MET A 15 23.10 14.55 -16.38
N LEU A 16 21.80 14.46 -16.66
CA LEU A 16 20.86 15.57 -16.49
C LEU A 16 19.97 15.30 -15.28
N SER A 17 20.26 16.02 -14.19
CA SER A 17 19.36 16.24 -13.07
C SER A 17 18.34 17.32 -13.44
N LEU A 18 17.05 16.99 -13.44
CA LEU A 18 15.96 17.97 -13.48
C LEU A 18 14.96 17.64 -12.36
N PHE A 19 15.14 18.29 -11.22
CA PHE A 19 14.03 18.57 -10.32
C PHE A 19 13.11 19.57 -11.04
N ARG A 20 11.88 19.17 -11.31
CA ARG A 20 10.79 20.12 -11.57
C ARG A 20 9.53 19.58 -10.93
N GLY A 21 9.12 20.24 -9.86
CA GLY A 21 7.79 20.08 -9.28
C GLY A 21 6.74 20.48 -10.29
N SER A 22 5.68 19.68 -10.38
CA SER A 22 4.46 20.02 -11.09
C SER A 22 3.29 19.81 -10.13
N HIS A 23 2.59 20.91 -9.88
CA HIS A 23 1.35 20.99 -9.13
C HIS A 23 0.36 19.90 -9.53
N ARG A 24 -0.20 19.22 -8.54
CA ARG A 24 -1.42 18.41 -8.69
C ARG A 24 -2.57 19.35 -9.04
N VAL A 25 -2.95 19.40 -10.30
CA VAL A 25 -4.27 19.89 -10.73
C VAL A 25 -5.25 18.75 -10.49
N GLN A 26 -6.10 18.90 -9.47
CA GLN A 26 -7.29 18.06 -9.33
C GLN A 26 -8.32 18.54 -10.34
N VAL A 27 -8.69 17.67 -11.28
CA VAL A 27 -9.84 17.88 -12.18
C VAL A 27 -11.07 17.30 -11.48
N PRO A 28 -12.12 18.08 -11.18
CA PRO A 28 -13.36 17.55 -10.68
C PRO A 28 -14.22 17.08 -11.86
N LEU A 29 -14.33 15.77 -12.07
CA LEU A 29 -15.38 15.20 -12.89
C LEU A 29 -16.65 15.09 -12.04
N GLN A 30 -17.41 16.19 -11.97
CA GLN A 30 -18.83 16.13 -11.63
C GLN A 30 -19.62 15.89 -12.91
N THR A 31 -19.96 14.64 -13.18
CA THR A 31 -21.13 14.29 -14.00
C THR A 31 -22.24 13.88 -13.05
N LEU A 32 -23.14 14.82 -12.74
CA LEU A 32 -24.41 14.53 -12.11
C LEU A 32 -25.35 13.94 -13.17
N CYS A 33 -25.47 12.61 -13.21
CA CYS A 33 -26.62 11.95 -13.79
C CYS A 33 -27.57 11.57 -12.65
N THR A 34 -28.66 12.31 -12.53
CA THR A 34 -29.82 11.93 -11.73
C THR A 34 -30.39 10.64 -12.30
N LYS A 35 -30.21 9.52 -11.60
CA LYS A 35 -31.05 8.34 -11.78
C LYS A 35 -31.96 8.21 -10.56
N ALA A 36 -33.25 8.16 -10.84
CA ALA A 36 -34.33 7.82 -9.93
C ALA A 36 -34.02 6.49 -9.19
N PRO A 37 -34.57 6.28 -7.98
CA PRO A 37 -34.45 4.99 -7.31
C PRO A 37 -35.29 3.99 -8.09
N SER A 38 -34.66 3.23 -8.97
CA SER A 38 -35.22 1.95 -9.40
C SER A 38 -34.93 0.98 -8.26
N GLU A 39 -35.94 0.74 -7.44
CA GLU A 39 -36.03 -0.47 -6.62
C GLU A 39 -35.95 -1.68 -7.56
N GLU A 40 -34.73 -2.14 -7.78
CA GLU A 40 -34.44 -3.39 -8.44
C GLU A 40 -33.55 -4.14 -7.46
N ASP A 41 -34.21 -4.67 -6.42
CA ASP A 41 -33.80 -5.91 -5.75
C ASP A 41 -33.77 -7.03 -6.79
N SER A 42 -32.80 -6.94 -7.69
CA SER A 42 -32.40 -8.01 -8.57
C SER A 42 -31.66 -9.03 -7.70
N LEU A 43 -32.46 -9.90 -7.08
CA LEU A 43 -32.04 -11.10 -6.39
C LEU A 43 -30.86 -11.72 -7.14
N SER A 44 -29.65 -11.55 -6.61
CA SER A 44 -28.49 -12.21 -7.17
C SER A 44 -28.77 -13.71 -7.05
N SER A 45 -28.98 -14.39 -8.18
CA SER A 45 -29.31 -15.82 -8.27
C SER A 45 -28.18 -16.76 -7.83
N VAL A 46 -27.21 -16.26 -7.07
CA VAL A 46 -26.15 -17.04 -6.46
C VAL A 46 -26.72 -17.62 -5.16
N PRO A 47 -26.71 -18.95 -4.96
CA PRO A 47 -27.18 -19.55 -3.72
C PRO A 47 -26.39 -18.97 -2.54
N ILE A 48 -27.09 -18.28 -1.63
CA ILE A 48 -26.50 -17.78 -0.39
C ILE A 48 -26.20 -19.01 0.47
N SER A 49 -24.90 -19.25 0.70
CA SER A 49 -24.48 -20.36 1.55
C SER A 49 -24.89 -20.09 3.00
N PRO A 50 -25.53 -21.03 3.70
CA PRO A 50 -25.88 -20.88 5.11
C PRO A 50 -24.65 -20.80 6.02
N TYR A 51 -23.48 -21.24 5.53
CA TYR A 51 -22.22 -21.25 6.27
C TYR A 51 -21.35 -20.00 6.02
N LYS A 52 -21.96 -18.90 5.56
CA LYS A 52 -21.23 -17.68 5.21
C LYS A 52 -20.46 -17.09 6.39
N ASP A 53 -21.12 -17.02 7.54
CA ASP A 53 -20.57 -16.37 8.74
C ASP A 53 -19.70 -17.32 9.58
N GLU A 54 -20.06 -18.61 9.56
CA GLU A 54 -19.41 -19.68 10.32
C GLU A 54 -18.99 -20.85 9.39
N PRO A 55 -17.92 -20.64 8.60
CA PRO A 55 -17.54 -21.60 7.57
C PRO A 55 -16.97 -22.92 8.08
N TRP A 56 -16.52 -22.98 9.34
CA TRP A 56 -16.01 -24.22 9.94
C TRP A 56 -17.12 -25.26 10.17
N LYS A 57 -18.38 -24.83 10.38
CA LYS A 57 -19.51 -25.74 10.59
C LYS A 57 -19.78 -26.64 9.38
N TYR A 58 -19.47 -26.18 8.16
CA TYR A 58 -19.63 -27.00 6.96
C TYR A 58 -18.65 -28.17 6.92
N LEU A 59 -17.42 -28.02 7.45
CA LEU A 59 -16.44 -29.11 7.45
C LEU A 59 -16.77 -30.21 8.47
N GLU A 60 -17.64 -29.90 9.43
CA GLU A 60 -18.13 -30.82 10.46
C GLU A 60 -19.49 -31.42 10.09
N SER A 61 -20.07 -31.03 8.95
CA SER A 61 -21.36 -31.55 8.52
C SER A 61 -21.23 -32.88 7.79
N GLU A 62 -22.27 -33.70 7.88
CA GLU A 62 -22.36 -34.97 7.17
C GLU A 62 -22.28 -34.78 5.64
N GLU A 63 -22.81 -33.66 5.12
CA GLU A 63 -22.72 -33.34 3.68
C GLU A 63 -21.27 -33.25 3.18
N TYR A 64 -20.36 -32.74 4.01
CA TYR A 64 -18.94 -32.67 3.66
C TYR A 64 -18.30 -34.06 3.71
N GLN A 65 -18.64 -34.84 4.74
CA GLN A 65 -18.12 -36.19 4.93
C GLN A 65 -18.58 -37.14 3.81
N GLU A 66 -19.84 -37.09 3.37
CA GLU A 66 -20.34 -37.89 2.25
C GLU A 66 -19.65 -37.53 0.92
N ARG A 67 -19.34 -36.24 0.72
CA ARG A 67 -18.79 -35.75 -0.55
C ARG A 67 -17.28 -35.92 -0.68
N TYR A 68 -16.54 -35.59 0.37
CA TYR A 68 -15.06 -35.57 0.36
C TYR A 68 -14.45 -36.71 1.18
N GLY A 69 -15.18 -37.19 2.20
CA GLY A 69 -14.68 -38.17 3.15
C GLY A 69 -13.48 -37.63 3.93
N SER A 70 -12.49 -38.50 4.15
CA SER A 70 -11.23 -38.16 4.82
C SER A 70 -10.18 -37.55 3.90
N ARG A 71 -10.44 -37.45 2.59
CA ARG A 71 -9.48 -36.97 1.60
C ARG A 71 -9.55 -35.44 1.52
N PRO A 72 -8.44 -34.75 1.20
CA PRO A 72 -8.45 -33.29 1.08
C PRO A 72 -9.31 -32.85 -0.12
N VAL A 73 -9.90 -31.67 -0.06
CA VAL A 73 -10.87 -31.15 -1.05
C VAL A 73 -10.37 -31.09 -2.48
N TRP A 74 -9.05 -31.10 -2.69
CA TRP A 74 -8.42 -31.02 -4.00
C TRP A 74 -7.99 -32.39 -4.56
N ALA A 75 -8.17 -33.49 -3.82
CA ALA A 75 -7.72 -34.83 -4.20
C ALA A 75 -8.42 -35.43 -5.44
N ASP A 76 -9.69 -35.08 -5.64
CA ASP A 76 -10.53 -35.52 -6.77
C ASP A 76 -10.51 -34.52 -7.94
N TYR A 77 -9.67 -33.49 -7.88
CA TYR A 77 -9.60 -32.47 -8.90
C TYR A 77 -8.49 -32.72 -9.91
N ARG A 78 -8.85 -32.81 -11.20
CA ARG A 78 -7.91 -32.89 -12.31
C ARG A 78 -8.07 -31.71 -13.27
N ARG A 79 -6.94 -31.11 -13.64
CA ARG A 79 -6.88 -30.00 -14.61
C ARG A 79 -6.87 -30.52 -16.04
N ASN A 80 -7.61 -29.84 -16.90
CA ASN A 80 -7.53 -30.05 -18.34
C ASN A 80 -6.47 -29.09 -18.92
N HIS A 81 -5.41 -29.64 -19.51
CA HIS A 81 -4.35 -28.90 -20.20
C HIS A 81 -3.79 -29.73 -21.37
N LYS A 82 -3.10 -29.07 -22.30
CA LYS A 82 -2.46 -29.73 -23.44
C LYS A 82 -1.14 -30.38 -23.00
N GLY A 83 -0.88 -31.60 -23.45
CA GLY A 83 0.36 -32.33 -23.19
C GLY A 83 0.49 -32.87 -21.76
N GLY A 84 1.60 -33.56 -21.48
CA GLY A 84 1.87 -34.16 -20.17
C GLY A 84 2.24 -33.15 -19.07
N VAL A 85 2.90 -32.04 -19.44
CA VAL A 85 3.34 -31.03 -18.47
C VAL A 85 2.33 -29.88 -18.39
N PRO A 86 1.74 -29.60 -17.20
CA PRO A 86 0.80 -28.49 -17.05
C PRO A 86 1.50 -27.13 -17.16
N PRO A 87 0.77 -26.06 -17.54
CA PRO A 87 1.26 -24.69 -17.40
C PRO A 87 1.62 -24.38 -15.94
N GLN A 88 2.77 -23.72 -15.75
CA GLN A 88 3.34 -23.36 -14.44
C GLN A 88 2.45 -22.40 -13.63
N ARG A 89 1.52 -21.71 -14.29
CA ARG A 89 0.53 -20.85 -13.63
C ARG A 89 -0.87 -21.37 -13.94
N THR A 90 -1.70 -21.44 -12.91
CA THR A 90 -3.13 -21.72 -13.07
C THR A 90 -3.88 -20.50 -13.60
N ARG A 91 -5.14 -20.67 -13.98
CA ARG A 91 -5.99 -19.58 -14.45
C ARG A 91 -6.16 -18.49 -13.38
N LYS A 92 -6.36 -17.23 -13.80
CA LYS A 92 -6.51 -16.08 -12.87
C LYS A 92 -7.67 -16.24 -11.89
N THR A 93 -8.87 -16.57 -12.41
CA THR A 93 -10.11 -16.76 -11.62
C THR A 93 -11.00 -17.80 -12.31
N CYS A 94 -11.75 -18.57 -11.52
CA CYS A 94 -12.78 -19.50 -12.00
C CYS A 94 -14.16 -18.84 -12.18
N ILE A 95 -14.40 -17.71 -11.52
CA ILE A 95 -15.66 -16.98 -11.56
C ILE A 95 -15.42 -15.65 -12.27
N ARG A 96 -16.15 -15.37 -13.34
CA ARG A 96 -16.07 -14.13 -14.13
C ARG A 96 -17.47 -13.60 -14.37
N ARG A 97 -17.75 -12.36 -13.94
CA ARG A 97 -19.08 -11.73 -14.08
C ARG A 97 -20.21 -12.67 -13.62
N ASN A 98 -20.07 -13.24 -12.42
CA ASN A 98 -20.98 -14.22 -11.81
C ASN A 98 -21.19 -15.55 -12.56
N LYS A 99 -20.44 -15.82 -13.64
CA LYS A 99 -20.44 -17.10 -14.35
C LYS A 99 -19.26 -17.96 -13.94
N VAL A 100 -19.53 -19.21 -13.56
CA VAL A 100 -18.52 -20.21 -13.23
C VAL A 100 -18.04 -20.88 -14.52
N VAL A 101 -16.73 -21.08 -14.66
CA VAL A 101 -16.15 -21.83 -15.78
C VAL A 101 -16.47 -23.33 -15.69
N GLY A 102 -16.45 -24.05 -16.82
CA GLY A 102 -16.90 -25.45 -16.89
C GLY A 102 -16.20 -26.44 -15.92
N ASN A 103 -14.88 -26.36 -15.76
CA ASN A 103 -14.14 -27.18 -14.77
C ASN A 103 -13.56 -26.28 -13.65
N PRO A 104 -14.37 -25.79 -12.70
CA PRO A 104 -13.96 -24.87 -11.63
C PRO A 104 -13.03 -25.56 -10.63
N CYS A 105 -12.20 -24.77 -9.95
CA CYS A 105 -11.27 -25.33 -8.97
C CYS A 105 -11.97 -25.84 -7.70
N PRO A 106 -11.31 -26.65 -6.85
CA PRO A 106 -11.91 -27.26 -5.66
C PRO A 106 -12.68 -26.32 -4.74
N ILE A 107 -12.16 -25.10 -4.56
CA ILE A 107 -12.80 -24.06 -3.74
C ILE A 107 -13.91 -23.30 -4.48
N CYS A 108 -13.85 -23.17 -5.81
CA CYS A 108 -14.84 -22.40 -6.56
C CYS A 108 -16.01 -23.23 -7.08
N ARG A 109 -15.87 -24.56 -7.12
CA ARG A 109 -16.98 -25.47 -7.48
C ARG A 109 -18.01 -25.57 -6.36
N ASP A 110 -17.57 -25.39 -5.13
CA ASP A 110 -18.39 -25.48 -3.93
C ASP A 110 -18.50 -24.10 -3.28
N HIS A 111 -19.70 -23.53 -3.32
CA HIS A 111 -19.96 -22.20 -2.75
C HIS A 111 -20.11 -22.25 -1.22
N LYS A 112 -20.18 -23.46 -0.61
CA LYS A 112 -20.20 -23.65 0.85
C LYS A 112 -18.80 -23.55 1.46
N LEU A 113 -17.75 -23.71 0.66
CA LEU A 113 -16.36 -23.56 1.09
C LEU A 113 -15.93 -22.09 1.05
N HIS A 114 -16.04 -21.40 2.19
CA HIS A 114 -15.49 -20.06 2.36
C HIS A 114 -14.06 -20.11 2.90
N VAL A 115 -13.17 -19.36 2.25
CA VAL A 115 -11.77 -19.20 2.65
C VAL A 115 -11.66 -18.10 3.70
N ASP A 116 -11.63 -18.52 4.96
CA ASP A 116 -11.46 -17.68 6.14
C ASP A 116 -10.28 -18.17 6.99
N PHE A 117 -9.64 -17.25 7.72
CA PHE A 117 -8.53 -17.56 8.64
C PHE A 117 -8.98 -18.37 9.87
N ARG A 118 -10.27 -18.33 10.21
CA ARG A 118 -10.88 -19.09 11.32
C ARG A 118 -11.06 -20.58 11.00
N ASN A 119 -11.12 -20.94 9.71
CA ASN A 119 -11.38 -22.31 9.30
C ASN A 119 -10.08 -23.11 9.17
N VAL A 120 -9.50 -23.47 10.31
CA VAL A 120 -8.20 -24.15 10.38
C VAL A 120 -8.22 -25.50 9.64
N LYS A 121 -9.28 -26.31 9.84
CA LYS A 121 -9.46 -27.62 9.19
C LYS A 121 -9.41 -27.54 7.66
N LEU A 122 -9.91 -26.46 7.05
CA LEU A 122 -9.81 -26.26 5.61
C LEU A 122 -8.41 -25.85 5.19
N LEU A 123 -7.80 -24.89 5.92
CA LEU A 123 -6.49 -24.33 5.59
C LEU A 123 -5.37 -25.35 5.72
N GLU A 124 -5.43 -26.24 6.71
CA GLU A 124 -4.47 -27.33 6.92
C GLU A 124 -4.33 -28.23 5.68
N GLN A 125 -5.41 -28.47 4.95
CA GLN A 125 -5.38 -29.30 3.73
C GLN A 125 -4.53 -28.67 2.60
N PHE A 126 -4.30 -27.36 2.64
CA PHE A 126 -3.48 -26.63 1.67
C PHE A 126 -2.03 -26.44 2.14
N VAL A 127 -1.68 -26.98 3.31
CA VAL A 127 -0.34 -26.95 3.90
C VAL A 127 0.16 -28.38 4.04
N CYS A 128 1.44 -28.60 3.80
CA CYS A 128 2.06 -29.90 4.08
C CYS A 128 2.19 -30.11 5.59
N ALA A 129 1.62 -31.18 6.13
CA ALA A 129 1.65 -31.49 7.56
C ALA A 129 3.09 -31.66 8.12
N HIS A 130 4.03 -32.12 7.31
CA HIS A 130 5.40 -32.38 7.73
C HIS A 130 6.33 -31.17 7.60
N THR A 131 6.18 -30.38 6.53
CA THR A 131 7.09 -29.25 6.25
C THR A 131 6.53 -27.89 6.67
N GLY A 132 5.22 -27.77 6.86
CA GLY A 132 4.55 -26.49 7.10
C GLY A 132 4.55 -25.55 5.89
N ILE A 133 4.91 -26.05 4.70
CA ILE A 133 4.96 -25.26 3.47
C ILE A 133 3.59 -25.30 2.77
N ILE A 134 3.14 -24.16 2.27
CA ILE A 134 1.89 -24.02 1.52
C ILE A 134 2.08 -24.62 0.12
N PHE A 135 1.15 -25.47 -0.32
CA PHE A 135 1.20 -26.02 -1.68
C PHE A 135 0.96 -24.95 -2.75
N HIS A 136 1.75 -24.99 -3.81
CA HIS A 136 1.60 -24.08 -4.94
C HIS A 136 0.31 -24.38 -5.74
N ALA A 137 -0.22 -23.36 -6.43
CA ALA A 137 -1.50 -23.48 -7.13
C ALA A 137 -1.58 -24.61 -8.19
N PRO A 138 -0.54 -24.90 -9.00
CA PRO A 138 -0.54 -26.06 -9.88
C PRO A 138 -0.72 -27.42 -9.18
N TYR A 139 -0.23 -27.58 -7.95
CA TYR A 139 -0.34 -28.81 -7.16
C TYR A 139 -1.79 -29.04 -6.70
N THR A 140 -2.40 -28.01 -6.10
CA THR A 140 -3.77 -28.09 -5.57
C THR A 140 -4.85 -27.82 -6.61
N GLY A 141 -4.48 -27.29 -7.77
CA GLY A 141 -5.39 -26.97 -8.86
C GLY A 141 -6.27 -25.73 -8.66
N VAL A 142 -6.02 -24.92 -7.63
CA VAL A 142 -6.77 -23.69 -7.37
C VAL A 142 -6.43 -22.56 -8.36
N CYS A 143 -7.38 -21.66 -8.60
CA CYS A 143 -7.10 -20.45 -9.37
C CYS A 143 -6.21 -19.48 -8.58
N VAL A 144 -5.47 -18.62 -9.29
CA VAL A 144 -4.52 -17.68 -8.68
C VAL A 144 -5.19 -16.75 -7.67
N LYS A 145 -6.43 -16.30 -7.94
CA LYS A 145 -7.23 -15.48 -7.02
C LYS A 145 -7.45 -16.19 -5.68
N GLN A 146 -7.88 -17.45 -5.71
CA GLN A 146 -8.14 -18.21 -4.48
C GLN A 146 -6.84 -18.61 -3.78
N HIS A 147 -5.78 -18.94 -4.53
CA HIS A 147 -4.47 -19.20 -3.93
C HIS A 147 -3.94 -18.00 -3.14
N LYS A 148 -4.08 -16.78 -3.68
CA LYS A 148 -3.71 -15.55 -2.96
C LYS A 148 -4.56 -15.37 -1.69
N ARG A 149 -5.87 -15.61 -1.77
CA ARG A 149 -6.77 -15.57 -0.60
C ARG A 149 -6.41 -16.61 0.46
N LEU A 150 -6.11 -17.84 0.05
CA LEU A 150 -5.65 -18.91 0.93
C LEU A 150 -4.34 -18.54 1.62
N THR A 151 -3.36 -18.01 0.86
CA THR A 151 -2.07 -17.58 1.42
C THR A 151 -2.26 -16.47 2.46
N GLN A 152 -3.13 -15.48 2.16
CA GLN A 152 -3.48 -14.42 3.11
C GLN A 152 -4.20 -14.96 4.36
N ALA A 153 -5.13 -15.90 4.18
CA ALA A 153 -5.87 -16.50 5.29
C ALA A 153 -4.96 -17.37 6.17
N ILE A 154 -4.06 -18.15 5.57
CA ILE A 154 -3.06 -18.97 6.29
C ILE A 154 -2.10 -18.06 7.07
N GLN A 155 -1.59 -17.00 6.43
CA GLN A 155 -0.72 -16.05 7.12
C GLN A 155 -1.44 -15.41 8.29
N LYS A 156 -2.66 -14.90 8.06
CA LYS A 156 -3.49 -14.33 9.11
C LYS A 156 -3.79 -15.33 10.24
N ALA A 157 -4.02 -16.61 9.92
CA ALA A 157 -4.22 -17.65 10.92
C ALA A 157 -2.97 -17.93 11.76
N ARG A 158 -1.77 -17.86 11.16
CA ARG A 158 -0.48 -17.93 11.87
C ARG A 158 -0.26 -16.73 12.77
N ASP A 159 -0.57 -15.53 12.27
CA ASP A 159 -0.45 -14.28 13.03
C ASP A 159 -1.39 -14.26 14.26
N HIS A 160 -2.58 -14.85 14.14
CA HIS A 160 -3.53 -15.02 15.25
C HIS A 160 -3.28 -16.26 16.12
N GLY A 161 -2.25 -17.08 15.82
CA GLY A 161 -1.95 -18.30 16.58
C GLY A 161 -2.98 -19.43 16.46
N LEU A 162 -3.86 -19.39 15.46
CA LEU A 162 -4.86 -20.45 15.21
C LEU A 162 -4.26 -21.67 14.49
N LEU A 163 -3.23 -21.44 13.68
CA LEU A 163 -2.58 -22.48 12.88
C LEU A 163 -1.17 -22.71 13.42
N ILE A 164 -0.87 -23.95 13.80
CA ILE A 164 0.42 -24.33 14.37
C ILE A 164 1.48 -24.36 13.28
N TYR A 165 2.62 -23.70 13.52
CA TYR A 165 3.78 -23.74 12.64
C TYR A 165 5.06 -23.72 13.46
N HIS A 166 6.16 -24.16 12.84
CA HIS A 166 7.46 -24.18 13.49
C HIS A 166 8.00 -22.76 13.69
N ILE A 167 8.20 -22.36 14.95
CA ILE A 167 8.87 -21.12 15.34
C ILE A 167 10.23 -21.51 15.91
N PRO A 168 11.35 -21.18 15.23
CA PRO A 168 12.67 -21.47 15.77
C PRO A 168 12.96 -20.60 16.98
N GLN A 169 13.75 -21.12 17.92
CA GLN A 169 14.43 -20.28 18.89
C GLN A 169 15.49 -19.43 18.18
N VAL A 170 15.48 -18.13 18.43
CA VAL A 170 16.41 -17.17 17.83
C VAL A 170 17.20 -16.47 18.93
N GLU A 171 18.48 -16.25 18.69
CA GLU A 171 19.35 -15.52 19.61
C GLU A 171 18.94 -14.04 19.74
N PRO A 172 19.21 -13.41 20.89
CA PRO A 172 18.98 -11.98 21.05
C PRO A 172 19.78 -11.17 20.00
N ARG A 173 19.21 -10.04 19.58
CA ARG A 173 19.84 -9.16 18.60
C ARG A 173 21.18 -8.59 19.09
N ASP A 174 21.20 -8.15 20.34
CA ASP A 174 22.34 -7.49 20.97
C ASP A 174 22.83 -8.36 22.15
N LEU A 175 24.15 -8.43 22.34
CA LEU A 175 24.75 -9.20 23.44
C LEU A 175 24.69 -8.44 24.77
N ASP A 176 24.90 -7.12 24.70
CA ASP A 176 24.87 -6.23 25.85
C ASP A 176 23.55 -5.46 25.87
N PHE A 177 22.82 -5.55 26.98
CA PHE A 177 21.55 -4.82 27.18
C PHE A 177 21.74 -3.53 27.97
N SER A 178 22.97 -2.98 28.00
CA SER A 178 23.28 -1.76 28.73
C SER A 178 22.73 -0.53 28.00
N THR A 179 21.81 0.17 28.64
CA THR A 179 21.22 1.43 28.14
C THR A 179 21.92 2.67 28.68
N SER A 180 23.21 2.54 29.03
CA SER A 180 24.03 3.62 29.57
C SER A 180 24.54 4.61 28.52
N HIS A 181 24.45 4.26 27.23
CA HIS A 181 24.96 5.10 26.15
C HIS A 181 24.08 6.34 25.92
N GLY A 182 24.72 7.50 25.68
CA GLY A 182 24.08 8.80 25.46
C GLY A 182 23.03 8.88 24.33
N ALA A 183 23.04 7.90 23.41
CA ALA A 183 22.07 7.83 22.32
C ALA A 183 20.71 7.27 22.74
N VAL A 184 20.66 6.44 23.80
CA VAL A 184 19.42 5.89 24.34
C VAL A 184 19.03 6.57 25.66
N SER A 185 19.99 7.13 26.38
CA SER A 185 19.74 7.94 27.56
C SER A 185 19.42 9.39 27.21
N ALA A 186 18.83 10.13 28.15
CA ALA A 186 18.64 11.55 28.00
C ALA A 186 20.00 12.26 27.86
N THR A 187 20.18 13.01 26.78
CA THR A 187 21.35 13.86 26.58
C THR A 187 21.12 15.21 27.28
N PRO A 188 22.05 15.72 28.10
CA PRO A 188 21.89 17.02 28.74
C PRO A 188 21.59 18.12 27.71
N PRO A 189 20.53 18.93 27.92
CA PRO A 189 20.14 19.94 26.93
C PRO A 189 21.21 21.03 26.85
N ALA A 190 21.52 21.45 25.62
CA ALA A 190 22.40 22.60 25.42
C ALA A 190 21.75 23.87 26.00
N PRO A 191 22.55 24.86 26.46
CA PRO A 191 22.01 26.10 27.01
C PRO A 191 21.02 26.83 26.09
N THR A 192 21.28 26.81 24.77
CA THR A 192 20.39 27.41 23.76
C THR A 192 19.03 26.74 23.71
N LEU A 193 18.97 25.42 23.93
CA LEU A 193 17.70 24.70 23.99
C LEU A 193 16.91 25.06 25.25
N VAL A 194 17.60 25.35 26.37
CA VAL A 194 16.98 25.79 27.62
C VAL A 194 16.44 27.22 27.51
N SER A 195 17.15 28.12 26.81
CA SER A 195 16.70 29.49 26.58
C SER A 195 15.62 29.61 25.48
N GLY A 196 15.42 28.58 24.68
CA GLY A 196 14.52 28.60 23.53
C GLY A 196 15.11 29.29 22.30
N ASP A 197 16.40 29.60 22.32
CA ASP A 197 17.11 30.21 21.20
C ASP A 197 17.49 29.15 20.15
N PRO A 198 17.61 29.55 18.87
CA PRO A 198 18.19 28.68 17.87
C PRO A 198 19.61 28.27 18.23
N TRP A 199 20.01 27.08 17.79
CA TRP A 199 21.34 26.52 18.09
C TRP A 199 22.50 27.45 17.70
N TYR A 200 22.34 28.19 16.60
CA TYR A 200 23.31 29.19 16.18
C TYR A 200 22.69 30.58 16.07
N PRO A 201 23.41 31.64 16.49
CA PRO A 201 22.88 33.02 16.45
C PRO A 201 22.59 33.56 15.05
N TRP A 202 23.12 32.95 13.99
CA TRP A 202 22.92 33.37 12.59
C TRP A 202 21.69 32.74 11.94
N TYR A 203 20.96 31.86 12.64
CA TYR A 203 19.63 31.40 12.20
C TYR A 203 18.59 32.52 12.31
N ASN A 204 18.74 33.39 13.32
CA ASN A 204 17.90 34.58 13.47
C ASN A 204 18.27 35.65 12.44
N TRP A 205 17.26 36.29 11.86
CA TRP A 205 17.46 37.46 11.01
C TRP A 205 18.13 38.57 11.82
N LYS A 206 19.25 39.09 11.31
CA LYS A 206 19.97 40.23 11.88
C LYS A 206 20.10 41.30 10.82
N GLN A 207 19.56 42.49 11.09
CA GLN A 207 19.68 43.61 10.17
C GLN A 207 21.14 44.06 10.05
N PRO A 208 21.75 44.02 8.84
CA PRO A 208 23.11 44.51 8.66
C PRO A 208 23.21 46.03 8.86
N PRO A 209 24.39 46.56 9.22
CA PRO A 209 24.58 47.99 9.37
C PRO A 209 24.43 48.72 8.02
N GLU A 210 23.86 49.93 8.06
CA GLU A 210 23.53 50.72 6.86
C GLU A 210 24.74 51.01 5.96
N ARG A 211 25.94 51.08 6.55
CA ARG A 211 27.20 51.24 5.81
C ARG A 211 27.45 50.08 4.84
N GLU A 212 27.20 48.85 5.25
CA GLU A 212 27.39 47.67 4.40
C GLU A 212 26.25 47.55 3.36
N LEU A 213 25.02 47.91 3.74
CA LEU A 213 23.91 48.02 2.79
C LEU A 213 24.21 49.04 1.69
N SER A 214 24.70 50.23 2.06
CA SER A 214 25.12 51.28 1.12
C SER A 214 26.27 50.83 0.22
N ARG A 215 27.24 50.09 0.76
CA ARG A 215 28.33 49.49 -0.02
C ARG A 215 27.80 48.49 -1.05
N LEU A 216 26.84 47.65 -0.69
CA LEU A 216 26.21 46.68 -1.59
C LEU A 216 25.32 47.37 -2.64
N ARG A 217 24.53 48.38 -2.26
CA ARG A 217 23.75 49.19 -3.23
C ARG A 217 24.65 49.84 -4.27
N ARG A 218 25.84 50.31 -3.87
CA ARG A 218 26.85 50.84 -4.79
C ARG A 218 27.48 49.75 -5.68
N LEU A 219 27.71 48.56 -5.15
CA LEU A 219 28.31 47.46 -5.91
C LEU A 219 27.37 46.92 -7.00
N TYR A 220 26.06 46.88 -6.73
CA TYR A 220 25.05 46.28 -7.60
C TYR A 220 24.11 47.32 -8.26
N GLN A 221 24.62 48.53 -8.53
CA GLN A 221 23.85 49.60 -9.16
C GLN A 221 23.23 49.13 -10.50
N GLY A 222 21.93 49.42 -10.70
CA GLY A 222 21.18 49.02 -11.90
C GLY A 222 20.52 47.64 -11.83
N HIS A 223 20.85 46.80 -10.84
CA HIS A 223 20.30 45.45 -10.67
C HIS A 223 19.80 45.15 -9.24
N LEU A 224 19.21 46.14 -8.56
CA LEU A 224 18.67 45.99 -7.20
C LEU A 224 17.19 45.59 -7.21
N ARG A 225 16.75 44.91 -6.14
CA ARG A 225 15.35 44.59 -5.85
C ARG A 225 14.90 45.33 -4.58
N GLU A 226 13.59 45.31 -4.31
CA GLU A 226 13.02 45.86 -3.06
C GLU A 226 13.59 45.14 -1.83
N GLU A 227 13.96 45.92 -0.81
CA GLU A 227 14.52 45.39 0.44
C GLU A 227 13.43 44.70 1.25
N SER A 228 13.67 43.44 1.61
CA SER A 228 12.75 42.67 2.47
C SER A 228 13.10 42.88 3.93
N GLY A 229 12.09 43.15 4.76
CA GLY A 229 12.21 43.27 6.21
C GLY A 229 12.39 41.91 6.91
N PRO A 230 12.36 41.89 8.26
CA PRO A 230 12.45 40.64 9.01
C PRO A 230 11.33 39.68 8.61
N PRO A 231 11.62 38.37 8.47
CA PRO A 231 10.60 37.37 8.17
C PRO A 231 9.59 37.27 9.33
N PRO A 232 8.34 36.87 9.07
CA PRO A 232 7.35 36.69 10.13
C PRO A 232 7.79 35.62 11.14
N GLU A 233 7.62 35.88 12.43
CA GLU A 233 8.06 34.99 13.52
C GLU A 233 7.37 33.61 13.51
N SER A 234 6.16 33.54 12.97
CA SER A 234 5.42 32.31 12.79
C SER A 234 4.99 32.16 11.34
N MET A 235 4.91 30.90 10.89
CA MET A 235 4.45 30.60 9.53
C MET A 235 2.98 31.06 9.38
N PRO A 236 2.67 31.98 8.46
CA PRO A 236 1.31 32.44 8.26
C PRO A 236 0.40 31.27 7.87
N LYS A 237 -0.73 31.12 8.57
CA LYS A 237 -1.76 30.14 8.23
C LYS A 237 -2.91 30.85 7.55
N MET A 238 -3.36 30.32 6.42
CA MET A 238 -4.59 30.79 5.78
C MET A 238 -5.77 30.55 6.74
N PRO A 239 -6.64 31.55 6.96
CA PRO A 239 -7.86 31.32 7.73
C PRO A 239 -8.73 30.25 7.05
N PRO A 240 -9.40 29.38 7.81
CA PRO A 240 -10.32 28.41 7.23
C PRO A 240 -11.43 29.16 6.49
N ARG A 241 -11.68 28.78 5.22
CA ARG A 241 -12.79 29.34 4.44
C ARG A 241 -14.10 29.05 5.17
N THR A 242 -14.84 30.10 5.53
CA THR A 242 -16.23 29.96 5.99
C THR A 242 -17.10 29.49 4.81
N PRO A 243 -18.15 28.66 5.03
CA PRO A 243 -18.97 28.11 3.95
C PRO A 243 -19.72 29.17 3.12
N ALA A 244 -19.80 30.43 3.60
CA ALA A 244 -20.59 31.48 2.97
C ALA A 244 -19.94 32.06 1.70
N GLU A 245 -18.62 31.93 1.52
CA GLU A 245 -17.89 32.55 0.40
C GLU A 245 -17.69 31.61 -0.80
N ALA A 246 -18.22 30.39 -0.74
CA ALA A 246 -18.29 29.50 -1.91
C ALA A 246 -19.52 29.79 -2.81
N SER A 247 -20.44 30.66 -2.38
CA SER A 247 -21.77 30.80 -2.97
C SER A 247 -22.05 32.13 -3.68
N SER A 248 -21.12 33.11 -3.65
CA SER A 248 -21.39 34.43 -4.24
C SER A 248 -20.20 34.99 -5.01
N THR A 249 -20.01 34.55 -6.26
CA THR A 249 -19.89 35.43 -7.44
C THR A 249 -19.62 34.58 -8.67
N GLY A 250 -20.68 34.33 -9.42
CA GLY A 250 -20.62 33.68 -10.71
C GLY A 250 -22.02 33.46 -11.24
N GLN A 251 -22.61 34.52 -11.83
CA GLN A 251 -23.51 34.50 -13.00
C GLN A 251 -24.52 35.67 -12.94
N THR A 252 -24.29 36.69 -13.76
CA THR A 252 -25.37 37.34 -14.51
C THR A 252 -25.01 37.24 -15.98
N GLY A 253 -25.92 36.62 -16.75
CA GLY A 253 -25.71 36.10 -18.09
C GLY A 253 -25.91 37.12 -19.24
N PRO A 254 -26.47 36.71 -20.38
CA PRO A 254 -25.82 36.80 -21.68
C PRO A 254 -26.32 37.95 -22.57
N GLN A 255 -25.51 38.24 -23.58
CA GLN A 255 -25.76 39.15 -24.70
C GLN A 255 -27.00 38.73 -25.51
N SER A 256 -27.87 39.71 -25.80
CA SER A 256 -28.94 39.64 -26.80
C SER A 256 -28.56 40.53 -27.99
N ALA A 257 -28.70 39.99 -29.19
CA ALA A 257 -28.48 40.66 -30.45
C ALA A 257 -29.55 41.73 -30.75
N LEU A 258 -29.09 42.93 -31.13
CA LEU A 258 -29.43 43.68 -32.35
C LEU A 258 -28.47 44.87 -32.47
#